data_AF-A0A1H7AZ91-F1
#
_entry.id   AF-A0A1H7AZ91-F1
#
_cell.length_a   1.000
_cell.length_b   1.000
_cell.length_c   1.000
_cell.angle_alpha   90.00
_cell.angle_beta   90.00
_cell.angle_gamma   90.00
#
_symmetry.space_group_name_H-M   'P 1'
#
loop_
_entity.id
_entity.type
_entity.pdbx_description
1 polymer ?
#
loop_
_entity_poly.entity_id
_entity_poly.type
_entity_poly.pdbx_seq_one_letter_code
_entity_poly.pdbx_strand_id
1 'polypeptide(L)'
;MIASVRDVISTAFVAVAAALAWGHATGADIPFTDSARVTAGLVYLFGLGACATFSAESWESDPTRKRWYHRIGSLLSVVATGALVWALVTGATAAVVLLAVTVLVKWAMATLRHLLTKAPVAA
;
A
#
# COMPACT_ATOMS: atom_id res chain seq x y z
N MET A 1 -6.28 17.42 14.72
CA MET A 1 -5.83 16.02 14.80
C MET A 1 -4.38 15.99 14.34
N ILE A 2 -3.43 15.77 15.25
CA ILE A 2 -2.06 15.42 14.86
C ILE A 2 -2.15 14.00 14.28
N ALA A 3 -1.65 13.79 13.06
CA ALA A 3 -1.63 12.47 12.43
C ALA A 3 -1.04 11.45 13.42
N SER A 4 -1.68 10.30 13.59
CA SER A 4 -1.15 9.30 14.52
C SER A 4 0.25 8.88 14.05
N VAL A 5 1.14 8.50 14.98
CA VAL A 5 2.49 8.03 14.62
C VAL A 5 2.41 6.88 13.61
N ARG A 6 1.36 6.05 13.70
CA ARG A 6 1.06 4.98 12.73
C ARG A 6 0.77 5.51 11.33
N ASP A 7 -0.01 6.59 11.19
CA ASP A 7 -0.30 7.21 9.90
C ASP A 7 0.98 7.77 9.25
N VAL A 8 1.82 8.45 10.04
CA VAL A 8 3.09 9.00 9.57
C VAL A 8 4.01 7.89 9.06
N ILE A 9 4.15 6.81 9.82
CA ILE A 9 4.94 5.64 9.42
C ILE A 9 4.34 5.00 8.16
N SER A 10 3.03 4.78 8.12
CA SER A 10 2.36 4.19 6.95
C SER A 10 2.60 5.03 5.69
N THR A 11 2.44 6.35 5.77
CA THR A 11 2.71 7.27 4.67
C THR A 11 4.18 7.23 4.23
N ALA A 12 5.13 7.18 5.16
CA ALA A 12 6.55 7.06 4.83
C ALA A 12 6.84 5.76 4.06
N PHE A 13 6.27 4.63 4.50
CA PHE A 13 6.42 3.34 3.82
C PHE A 13 5.84 3.38 2.40
N VAL A 14 4.67 3.97 2.22
CA VAL A 14 4.08 4.15 0.88
C VAL A 14 4.91 5.07 0.00
N ALA A 15 5.44 6.16 0.56
CA ALA A 15 6.32 7.08 -0.17
C ALA A 15 7.60 6.38 -0.65
N VAL A 16 8.21 5.56 0.20
CA VAL A 16 9.38 4.74 -0.18
C VAL A 16 9.01 3.74 -1.28
N ALA A 17 7.89 3.03 -1.14
CA ALA A 17 7.43 2.10 -2.17
C ALA A 17 7.19 2.81 -3.53
N ALA A 18 6.56 3.98 -3.51
CA ALA A 18 6.32 4.78 -4.70
C ALA A 18 7.63 5.29 -5.32
N ALA A 19 8.58 5.77 -4.50
CA ALA A 19 9.89 6.24 -4.97
C ALA A 19 10.71 5.11 -5.62
N LEU A 20 10.70 3.91 -5.04
CA LEU A 20 11.37 2.74 -5.63
C LEU A 20 10.76 2.35 -6.98
N ALA A 21 9.43 2.28 -7.06
CA ALA A 21 8.75 1.94 -8.31
C ALA A 21 8.96 3.01 -9.39
N TRP A 22 8.92 4.29 -9.01
CA TRP A 22 9.22 5.40 -9.91
C TRP A 22 10.67 5.37 -10.40
N GLY A 23 11.62 5.15 -9.49
CA GLY A 23 13.05 5.00 -9.83
C GLY A 23 13.29 3.89 -10.83
N HIS A 24 12.71 2.71 -10.56
CA HIS A 24 12.77 1.58 -11.48
C HIS A 24 12.14 1.87 -12.85
N ALA A 25 10.97 2.52 -12.88
CA ALA A 25 10.28 2.82 -14.13
C ALA A 25 10.96 3.90 -14.97
N THR A 26 11.68 4.82 -14.34
CA THR A 26 12.37 5.95 -15.01
C THR A 26 13.85 5.70 -15.26
N GLY A 27 14.42 4.63 -14.69
CA GLY A 27 15.86 4.38 -14.72
C GLY A 27 16.66 5.40 -13.90
N ALA A 28 16.07 5.96 -12.84
CA ALA A 28 16.81 6.79 -11.92
C ALA A 28 17.81 5.94 -11.12
N ASP A 29 19.01 6.47 -10.86
CA ASP A 29 20.08 5.81 -10.07
C ASP A 29 19.71 5.78 -8.57
N ILE A 30 18.64 5.06 -8.24
CA ILE A 30 18.20 4.79 -6.88
C ILE A 30 18.71 3.40 -6.50
N PRO A 31 19.26 3.21 -5.28
CA PRO A 31 19.72 1.90 -4.86
C PRO A 31 18.62 0.84 -5.00
N PHE A 32 19.01 -0.34 -5.51
CA PHE A 32 18.14 -1.51 -5.63
C PHE A 32 17.04 -1.45 -6.71
N THR A 33 17.03 -0.41 -7.56
CA THR A 33 16.06 -0.30 -8.68
C THR A 33 16.52 -0.92 -10.00
N ASP A 34 17.74 -1.44 -10.09
CA ASP A 34 18.27 -2.07 -11.31
C ASP A 34 17.62 -3.41 -11.67
N SER A 35 16.94 -4.02 -10.69
CA SER A 35 16.26 -5.31 -10.85
C SER A 35 14.79 -5.17 -10.54
N ALA A 36 13.94 -5.51 -11.51
CA ALA A 36 12.49 -5.55 -11.32
C ALA A 36 12.09 -6.50 -10.16
N ARG A 37 12.84 -7.60 -9.98
CA ARG A 37 12.58 -8.58 -8.92
C ARG A 37 12.85 -8.01 -7.53
N VAL A 38 14.01 -7.37 -7.36
CA VAL A 38 14.40 -6.75 -6.09
C VAL A 38 13.47 -5.57 -5.79
N THR A 39 13.20 -4.73 -6.79
CA THR A 39 12.28 -3.59 -6.65
C THR A 39 10.90 -4.07 -6.24
N ALA A 40 10.32 -5.05 -6.94
CA ALA A 40 9.00 -5.60 -6.60
C ALA A 40 8.97 -6.16 -5.18
N GLY A 41 10.01 -6.89 -4.77
CA GLY A 41 10.13 -7.42 -3.41
C GLY A 41 10.12 -6.32 -2.36
N LEU A 42 10.91 -5.26 -2.56
CA LEU A 42 10.95 -4.12 -1.65
C LEU A 42 9.62 -3.36 -1.62
N VAL A 43 9.04 -3.05 -2.79
CA VAL A 43 7.72 -2.38 -2.89
C VAL A 43 6.65 -3.19 -2.15
N TYR A 44 6.65 -4.52 -2.29
CA TYR A 44 5.72 -5.39 -1.59
C TYR A 44 5.93 -5.36 -0.06
N LEU A 45 7.18 -5.44 0.41
CA LEU A 45 7.51 -5.36 1.84
C LEU A 45 7.10 -4.02 2.44
N PHE A 46 7.40 -2.91 1.77
CA PHE A 46 6.97 -1.59 2.22
C PHE A 46 5.45 -1.46 2.20
N GLY A 47 4.79 -2.01 1.17
CA GLY A 47 3.33 -2.05 1.08
C GLY A 47 2.68 -2.86 2.21
N LEU A 48 3.26 -3.99 2.60
CA LEU A 48 2.83 -4.78 3.76
C LEU A 48 2.96 -3.99 5.05
N GLY A 49 4.11 -3.35 5.27
CA GLY A 49 4.32 -2.49 6.44
C GLY A 49 3.27 -1.38 6.51
N ALA A 50 3.07 -0.65 5.42
CA ALA A 50 2.09 0.43 5.34
C ALA A 50 0.65 -0.01 5.59
N CYS A 51 0.22 -1.10 4.93
CA CYS A 51 -1.20 -1.46 4.85
C CYS A 51 -1.66 -2.52 5.85
N ALA A 52 -0.76 -3.37 6.36
CA ALA A 52 -1.12 -4.47 7.27
C ALA A 52 -0.65 -4.20 8.72
N THR A 53 0.51 -3.56 8.90
CA THR A 53 1.12 -3.39 10.23
C THR A 53 0.80 -2.03 10.86
N PHE A 54 0.79 -0.96 10.06
CA PHE A 54 0.65 0.41 10.53
C PHE A 54 -0.66 1.09 10.09
N SER A 55 -1.64 0.37 9.54
CA SER A 55 -2.93 1.00 9.20
C SER A 55 -3.67 1.42 10.47
N ALA A 56 -4.16 2.66 10.52
CA ALA A 56 -4.98 3.13 11.62
C ALA A 56 -6.29 2.34 11.76
N GLU A 57 -6.78 2.23 12.98
CA GLU A 57 -8.07 1.59 13.26
C GLU A 57 -9.20 2.44 12.67
N SER A 58 -10.14 1.77 12.00
CA SER A 58 -11.31 2.43 11.45
C SER A 58 -12.45 2.49 12.46
N TRP A 59 -13.05 3.65 12.64
CA TRP A 59 -14.21 3.86 13.52
C TRP A 59 -15.55 3.63 12.82
N GLU A 60 -15.55 3.02 11.64
CA GLU A 60 -16.77 2.64 10.92
C GLU A 60 -17.71 1.86 11.85
N SER A 61 -18.97 2.26 11.95
CA SER A 61 -19.96 1.57 12.79
C SER A 61 -20.85 0.62 11.97
N ASP A 62 -21.01 0.88 10.67
CA ASP A 62 -21.85 0.07 9.78
C ASP A 62 -21.16 -1.27 9.42
N PRO A 63 -21.75 -2.42 9.79
CA PRO A 63 -21.19 -3.74 9.50
C PRO A 63 -21.16 -4.07 8.00
N THR A 64 -22.08 -3.51 7.21
CA THR A 64 -22.14 -3.74 5.75
C THR A 64 -20.97 -3.06 5.06
N ARG A 65 -20.70 -1.80 5.43
CA ARG A 65 -19.52 -1.05 4.94
C ARG A 65 -18.22 -1.71 5.37
N LYS A 66 -18.11 -2.19 6.62
CA LYS A 66 -16.94 -2.96 7.08
C LYS A 66 -16.65 -4.18 6.19
N ARG A 67 -17.66 -4.99 5.89
CA ARG A 67 -17.50 -6.17 5.01
C ARG A 67 -17.08 -5.77 3.60
N TRP A 68 -17.66 -4.70 3.06
CA TRP A 68 -17.30 -4.19 1.75
C TRP A 68 -15.83 -3.74 1.68
N TYR A 69 -15.38 -2.93 2.65
CA TYR A 69 -13.97 -2.52 2.75
C TYR A 69 -13.03 -3.73 2.88
N HIS A 70 -13.41 -4.73 3.67
CA HIS A 70 -12.60 -5.94 3.84
C HIS A 70 -12.50 -6.75 2.54
N ARG A 71 -13.60 -6.88 1.78
CA ARG A 71 -13.60 -7.55 0.46
C ARG A 71 -12.70 -6.83 -0.54
N ILE A 72 -12.80 -5.51 -0.64
CA ILE A 72 -11.93 -4.74 -1.56
C ILE A 72 -10.47 -4.83 -1.11
N GLY A 73 -10.20 -4.65 0.18
CA GLY A 73 -8.85 -4.78 0.73
C GLY A 73 -8.24 -6.17 0.47
N SER A 74 -9.06 -7.22 0.52
CA SER A 74 -8.65 -8.60 0.19
C SER A 74 -8.36 -8.77 -1.30
N LEU A 75 -9.25 -8.29 -2.18
CA LEU A 75 -9.05 -8.34 -3.63
C LEU A 75 -7.76 -7.61 -4.04
N LEU A 76 -7.50 -6.42 -3.50
CA LEU A 76 -6.26 -5.70 -3.76
C LEU A 76 -5.03 -6.44 -3.23
N SER A 77 -5.12 -7.16 -2.11
CA SER A 77 -4.03 -8.03 -1.66
C SER A 77 -3.74 -9.15 -2.65
N VAL A 78 -4.77 -9.75 -3.24
CA VAL A 78 -4.61 -10.79 -4.26
C VAL A 78 -3.94 -10.20 -5.51
N VAL A 79 -4.38 -9.03 -5.96
CA VAL A 79 -3.77 -8.33 -7.11
C VAL A 79 -2.30 -7.98 -6.81
N ALA A 80 -1.99 -7.47 -5.62
CA ALA A 80 -0.61 -7.16 -5.23
C ALA A 80 0.28 -8.40 -5.23
N THR A 81 -0.19 -9.51 -4.66
CA THR A 81 0.55 -10.78 -4.67
C THR A 81 0.72 -11.33 -6.09
N GLY A 82 -0.31 -11.25 -6.93
CA GLY A 82 -0.23 -11.64 -8.34
C GLY A 82 0.78 -10.80 -9.13
N ALA A 83 0.78 -9.48 -8.92
CA ALA A 83 1.74 -8.55 -9.52
C ALA A 83 3.17 -8.83 -9.05
N LEU A 84 3.38 -9.13 -7.76
CA LEU A 84 4.66 -9.57 -7.24
C LEU A 84 5.15 -10.84 -7.94
N VAL A 85 4.33 -11.90 -7.98
CA VAL A 85 4.69 -13.16 -8.62
C VAL A 85 5.02 -12.94 -10.09
N TRP A 86 4.22 -12.14 -10.79
CA TRP A 86 4.48 -11.78 -12.19
C TRP A 86 5.82 -11.07 -12.36
N ALA A 87 6.14 -10.09 -11.51
CA ALA A 87 7.44 -9.39 -11.52
C ALA A 87 8.60 -10.34 -11.22
N LEU A 88 8.45 -11.26 -10.27
CA LEU A 88 9.48 -12.25 -9.91
C LEU A 88 9.77 -13.21 -11.06
N VAL A 89 8.73 -13.71 -11.74
CA VAL A 89 8.88 -14.65 -12.85
C VAL A 89 9.46 -13.95 -14.08
N THR A 90 8.87 -12.83 -14.50
CA THR A 90 9.14 -12.22 -15.80
C THR A 90 10.19 -11.11 -15.77
N GLY A 91 10.44 -10.50 -14.60
CA GLY A 91 11.25 -9.30 -14.50
C GLY A 91 10.60 -8.07 -15.16
N ALA A 92 9.29 -8.07 -15.39
CA ALA A 92 8.60 -7.00 -16.10
C ALA A 92 8.38 -5.74 -15.25
N THR A 93 8.78 -4.58 -15.77
CA THR A 93 8.54 -3.26 -15.16
C THR A 93 7.04 -2.98 -14.98
N ALA A 94 6.19 -3.40 -15.93
CA ALA A 94 4.74 -3.25 -15.83
C ALA A 94 4.17 -3.92 -14.56
N ALA A 95 4.72 -5.05 -14.14
CA ALA A 95 4.32 -5.74 -12.93
C ALA A 95 4.73 -4.97 -11.66
N VAL A 96 5.90 -4.32 -11.66
CA VAL A 96 6.35 -3.44 -10.56
C VAL A 96 5.43 -2.23 -10.44
N VAL A 97 5.07 -1.59 -11.56
CA VAL A 97 4.17 -0.45 -11.59
C VAL A 97 2.78 -0.84 -11.10
N LEU A 98 2.23 -1.96 -11.58
CA LEU A 98 0.93 -2.49 -11.11
C LEU A 98 0.93 -2.71 -9.60
N LEU A 99 2.00 -3.31 -9.07
CA LEU A 99 2.15 -3.54 -7.63
C LEU A 99 2.15 -2.21 -6.86
N ALA A 100 2.94 -1.23 -7.28
CA ALA A 100 3.02 0.07 -6.62
C ALA A 100 1.70 0.83 -6.64
N VAL A 101 1.00 0.83 -7.79
CA VAL A 101 -0.35 1.40 -7.91
C VAL A 101 -1.32 0.72 -6.95
N THR A 102 -1.26 -0.61 -6.85
CA THR A 102 -2.14 -1.38 -5.94
C THR A 102 -1.90 -0.99 -4.47
N VAL A 103 -0.63 -0.83 -4.06
CA VAL A 103 -0.27 -0.37 -2.72
C VAL A 103 -0.80 1.05 -2.46
N LEU A 104 -0.59 1.98 -3.41
CA LEU A 104 -1.06 3.36 -3.32
C LEU A 104 -2.58 3.44 -3.20
N VAL A 105 -3.33 2.71 -4.02
CA VAL A 105 -4.79 2.66 -3.98
C VAL A 105 -5.27 2.11 -2.64
N LYS A 106 -4.66 1.03 -2.15
CA LYS A 106 -5.02 0.42 -0.87
C LYS A 106 -4.78 1.38 0.29
N TRP A 107 -3.64 2.08 0.30
CA TRP A 107 -3.35 3.11 1.29
C TRP A 107 -4.32 4.30 1.19
N ALA A 108 -4.58 4.81 -0.02
CA ALA A 108 -5.48 5.95 -0.22
C ALA A 108 -6.89 5.66 0.30
N MET A 109 -7.41 4.45 0.07
CA MET A 109 -8.70 4.04 0.63
C MET A 109 -8.68 3.94 2.15
N ALA A 110 -7.60 3.42 2.75
CA ALA A 110 -7.46 3.38 4.20
C ALA A 110 -7.43 4.78 4.81
N THR A 111 -6.66 5.68 4.21
CA THR A 111 -6.57 7.10 4.60
C THR A 111 -7.92 7.79 4.47
N LEU A 112 -8.60 7.66 3.33
CA LEU A 112 -9.94 8.22 3.12
C LEU A 112 -10.94 7.69 4.14
N ARG A 113 -10.91 6.39 4.44
CA ARG A 113 -11.78 5.80 5.46
C ARG A 113 -11.51 6.40 6.83
N HIS A 114 -10.24 6.58 7.21
CA HIS A 114 -9.88 7.20 8.49
C HIS A 114 -10.30 8.68 8.56
N LEU A 115 -10.18 9.43 7.46
CA LEU A 115 -10.62 10.83 7.39
C LEU A 115 -12.14 10.99 7.45
N LEU A 116 -12.89 10.03 6.91
CA LEU A 116 -14.35 10.09 6.82
C LEU A 116 -15.08 9.46 8.01
N THR A 117 -14.43 8.54 8.75
CA THR A 117 -15.04 7.89 9.92
C THR A 117 -14.63 8.63 11.20
N LYS A 118 -15.58 9.33 11.83
CA LYS A 118 -15.34 10.08 13.07
C LYS A 118 -15.05 9.11 14.22
N ALA A 119 -14.03 9.42 15.01
CA ALA A 119 -13.78 8.73 16.27
C ALA A 119 -15.01 8.87 17.19
N PRO A 120 -15.39 7.82 17.93
CA PRO A 120 -16.45 7.92 18.92
C PRO A 120 -16.04 8.97 19.97
N VAL A 121 -16.95 9.89 20.31
CA VAL A 121 -16.76 10.79 21.44
C VAL A 121 -16.78 9.92 22.69
N ALA A 122 -15.65 9.86 23.41
CA ALA A 122 -15.59 9.16 24.69
C ALA A 122 -16.67 9.73 25.60
N ALA A 123 -17.58 8.86 26.05
CA ALA A 123 -18.64 9.19 27.01
C ALA A 123 -18.08 9.24 28.43
#